data_AF-A0A958IEW9-F1
#
_entry.id   AF-A0A958IEW9-F1
#
_cell.length_a   1.000
_cell.length_b   1.000
_cell.length_c   1.000
_cell.angle_alpha   90.00
_cell.angle_beta   90.00
_cell.angle_gamma   90.00
#
_symmetry.space_group_name_H-M   'P 1'
#
loop_
_entity.id
_entity.type
_entity.pdbx_description
1 polymer ?
#
loop_
_entity_poly.entity_id
_entity_poly.type
_entity_poly.pdbx_seq_one_letter_code
_entity_poly.pdbx_strand_id
1 'polypeptide(L)' 'TELKEFGSKVDVYDPNADSGEVKKEYSIDLINNIHSAYDVIILAVSHKEFANISWRSSLKSNGFIYDIKNFLGTEADYKL' A
#
# COMPACT_ATOMS: atom_id res chain seq x y z
N THR A 1 1.74 14.19 -3.36
CA THR A 1 2.24 13.27 -2.31
C THR A 1 3.72 13.18 -2.52
N GLU A 2 4.50 13.22 -1.44
CA GLU A 2 5.97 13.30 -1.50
C GLU A 2 6.56 12.24 -2.43
N LEU A 3 6.10 10.98 -2.34
CA LEU A 3 6.55 9.90 -3.22
C LEU A 3 6.35 10.20 -4.72
N LYS A 4 5.21 10.79 -5.10
CA LYS A 4 4.95 11.20 -6.49
C LYS A 4 5.85 12.37 -6.91
N GLU A 5 6.11 13.31 -6.00
CA GLU A 5 6.99 14.46 -6.23
C GLU A 5 8.45 14.02 -6.41
N PHE A 6 8.88 12.95 -5.74
CA PHE A 6 10.16 12.29 -5.97
C PHE A 6 10.20 11.38 -7.21
N GLY A 7 9.14 11.37 -8.03
CA GLY A 7 9.10 10.66 -9.32
C GLY A 7 8.59 9.21 -9.25
N SER A 8 8.07 8.76 -8.10
CA SER A 8 7.49 7.42 -7.99
C SER A 8 6.11 7.34 -8.62
N LYS A 9 5.80 6.20 -9.26
CA LYS A 9 4.42 5.82 -9.59
C LYS A 9 3.79 5.21 -8.36
N VAL A 10 2.70 5.81 -7.88
CA VAL A 10 2.09 5.47 -6.59
C VAL A 10 0.61 5.19 -6.80
N ASP A 11 0.22 3.96 -6.48
CA ASP A 11 -1.17 3.55 -6.26
C ASP A 11 -1.46 3.59 -4.76
N VAL A 12 -2.69 3.97 -4.40
CA VAL A 12 -3.16 3.99 -3.01
C VAL A 12 -4.39 3.12 -2.91
N TYR A 13 -4.37 2.13 -2.02
CA TYR A 13 -5.45 1.20 -1.79
C TYR A 13 -5.89 1.28 -0.33
N ASP A 14 -7.17 1.52 -0.10
CA ASP A 14 -7.80 1.43 1.21
C ASP A 14 -9.26 0.99 1.03
N PRO A 15 -9.64 -0.23 1.47
CA PRO A 15 -11.01 -0.72 1.33
C PRO A 15 -12.01 -0.01 2.25
N ASN A 16 -11.52 0.70 3.28
CA ASN A 16 -12.36 1.34 4.28
C ASN A 16 -12.55 2.84 4.01
N ALA A 17 -11.82 3.42 3.06
CA ALA A 17 -11.89 4.83 2.74
C ALA A 17 -12.86 5.13 1.59
N ASP A 18 -13.61 6.23 1.71
CA ASP A 18 -14.43 6.73 0.61
C ASP A 18 -13.55 7.42 -0.44
N SER A 19 -13.55 6.89 -1.66
CA SER A 19 -12.73 7.42 -2.76
C SER A 19 -13.05 8.87 -3.11
N GLY A 20 -14.31 9.31 -2.98
CA GLY A 20 -14.74 10.67 -3.27
C GLY A 20 -14.24 11.66 -2.21
N GLU A 21 -14.35 11.31 -0.94
CA GLU A 21 -13.81 12.10 0.17
C GLU A 21 -12.28 12.19 0.09
N VAL A 22 -11.59 11.07 -0.12
CA VAL A 22 -10.12 11.05 -0.25
C VAL A 22 -9.66 11.90 -1.43
N LYS A 23 -10.35 11.84 -2.57
CA LYS A 23 -10.02 12.67 -3.73
C LYS A 23 -10.26 14.15 -3.46
N LYS A 24 -11.37 14.49 -2.80
CA LYS A 24 -11.72 15.88 -2.48
C LYS A 24 -10.77 16.52 -1.48
N GLU A 25 -10.38 15.78 -0.44
CA GLU A 25 -9.57 16.32 0.66
C GLU A 25 -8.06 16.25 0.36
N TYR A 26 -7.59 15.16 -0.24
CA TYR A 26 -6.16 14.91 -0.43
C TYR A 26 -5.71 14.91 -1.89
N SER A 27 -6.64 15.07 -2.86
CA SER A 27 -6.34 14.95 -4.30
C SER A 27 -5.74 13.60 -4.71
N ILE A 28 -5.96 12.55 -3.90
CA ILE A 28 -5.49 11.19 -4.14
C ILE A 28 -6.60 10.37 -4.80
N ASP A 29 -6.27 9.66 -5.87
CA ASP A 29 -7.14 8.64 -6.44
C ASP A 29 -6.85 7.29 -5.77
N LEU A 30 -7.88 6.65 -5.26
CA LEU A 30 -7.79 5.28 -4.74
C LEU A 30 -7.97 4.27 -5.88
N ILE A 31 -7.16 3.22 -5.88
CA ILE A 31 -7.38 2.05 -6.72
C ILE A 31 -8.41 1.12 -6.06
N ASN A 32 -9.23 0.47 -6.89
CA ASN A 32 -10.23 -0.49 -6.39
C ASN A 32 -9.65 -1.89 -6.17
N ASN A 33 -8.58 -2.23 -6.87
CA ASN A 33 -7.94 -3.54 -6.80
C ASN A 33 -6.43 -3.37 -6.78
N ILE A 34 -5.76 -4.17 -5.95
CA ILE A 34 -4.30 -4.25 -5.92
C ILE A 34 -3.82 -4.90 -7.21
N HIS A 35 -2.86 -4.27 -7.88
CA HIS A 35 -2.23 -4.80 -9.09
C HIS A 35 -1.02 -5.69 -8.74
N SER A 36 -0.25 -6.07 -9.75
CA SER A 36 0.98 -6.83 -9.58
C SER A 36 2.21 -6.04 -10.02
N ALA A 37 3.39 -6.60 -9.76
CA ALA A 37 4.68 -6.03 -10.11
C ALA A 37 4.98 -4.68 -9.44
N TYR A 38 4.63 -4.52 -8.16
CA TYR A 38 5.12 -3.42 -7.34
C TYR A 38 6.60 -3.64 -6.96
N ASP A 39 7.39 -2.57 -6.99
CA ASP A 39 8.75 -2.56 -6.45
C ASP A 39 8.72 -2.50 -4.91
N VAL A 40 7.75 -1.79 -4.34
CA VAL A 40 7.60 -1.61 -2.90
C VAL A 40 6.11 -1.59 -2.54
N ILE A 41 5.74 -2.29 -1.47
CA ILE A 41 4.44 -2.15 -0.81
C ILE A 41 4.69 -1.55 0.57
N ILE A 42 4.01 -0.45 0.88
CA ILE A 42 4.09 0.20 2.19
C ILE A 42 2.76 0.03 2.90
N LEU A 43 2.76 -0.69 4.03
CA LEU A 43 1.60 -0.78 4.89
C LEU A 43 1.61 0.37 5.90
N ALA A 44 0.79 1.38 5.63
CA ALA A 44 0.71 2.59 6.46
C ALA A 44 -0.24 2.45 7.67
N VAL A 45 -1.22 1.55 7.59
CA VAL A 45 -2.27 1.35 8.60
C VAL A 45 -2.62 -0.13 8.77
N SER A 46 -3.13 -0.50 9.95
CA SER A 46 -3.38 -1.89 10.35
C SER A 46 -4.86 -2.29 10.24
N HIS A 47 -5.45 -2.10 9.05
CA HIS A 47 -6.83 -2.56 8.78
C HIS A 47 -6.87 -4.09 8.73
N LYS A 48 -7.91 -4.70 9.31
CA LYS A 48 -7.99 -6.17 9.44
C LYS A 48 -8.14 -6.86 8.08
N GLU A 49 -8.73 -6.15 7.13
CA GLU A 49 -8.89 -6.55 5.73
C GLU A 49 -7.54 -6.90 5.08
N PHE A 50 -6.46 -6.24 5.53
CA PHE A 50 -5.11 -6.45 5.01
C PHE A 50 -4.44 -7.75 5.46
N ALA A 51 -4.95 -8.42 6.51
CA ALA A 51 -4.38 -9.66 7.00
C ALA A 51 -4.59 -10.85 6.04
N ASN A 52 -5.56 -10.76 5.14
CA ASN A 52 -5.94 -11.85 4.24
C ASN A 52 -5.43 -11.64 2.79
N ILE A 53 -4.57 -10.66 2.56
CA ILE A 53 -4.03 -10.33 1.25
C ILE A 53 -2.70 -11.04 1.06
N SER A 54 -2.49 -11.68 -0.10
CA SER A 54 -1.20 -12.30 -0.44
C SER A 54 -0.25 -11.25 -1.04
N TRP A 55 0.37 -10.44 -0.18
CA TRP A 55 1.15 -9.26 -0.60
C TRP A 55 2.32 -9.62 -1.52
N ARG A 56 3.01 -10.72 -1.25
CA ARG A 56 4.16 -11.17 -2.05
C ARG A 56 3.79 -11.49 -3.50
N SER A 57 2.54 -11.89 -3.78
CA SER A 57 2.07 -12.13 -5.16
C SER A 57 1.99 -10.85 -6.00
N SER A 58 1.89 -9.70 -5.33
CA SER A 58 1.78 -8.38 -5.96
C SER A 58 3.16 -7.71 -6.13
N LEU A 59 4.22 -8.27 -5.57
CA LEU A 59 5.58 -7.76 -5.68
C LEU A 59 6.32 -8.33 -6.89
N LYS A 60 7.29 -7.55 -7.41
CA LYS A 60 8.36 -8.09 -8.26
C LYS A 60 9.27 -9.03 -7.46
N SER A 61 10.09 -9.82 -8.15
CA SER A 61 11.02 -10.76 -7.52
C SER A 61 11.99 -10.13 -6.52
N ASN A 62 12.37 -8.87 -6.73
CA ASN A 62 13.24 -8.08 -5.86
C ASN A 62 12.49 -7.01 -5.06
N GLY A 63 11.15 -7.04 -5.07
CA GLY A 63 10.34 -6.09 -4.33
C GLY A 63 10.28 -6.44 -2.84
N PHE A 64 9.90 -5.47 -2.02
CA PHE A 64 9.82 -5.64 -0.57
C PHE A 64 8.59 -4.99 0.05
N ILE A 65 8.23 -5.46 1.24
CA ILE A 65 7.14 -4.94 2.07
C ILE A 65 7.72 -4.15 3.25
N TYR A 66 7.31 -2.90 3.39
CA TYR A 66 7.61 -2.06 4.54
C TYR A 66 6.36 -1.87 5.40
N ASP A 67 6.38 -2.35 6.64
CA ASP A 67 5.24 -2.29 7.55
C ASP A 67 5.48 -1.29 8.68
N ILE A 68 4.78 -0.16 8.62
CA ILE A 68 4.92 0.94 9.58
C ILE A 68 4.22 0.60 10.92
N LYS A 69 3.27 -0.33 10.93
CA LYS A 69 2.45 -0.65 12.11
C LYS A 69 2.79 -2.00 12.74
N ASN A 70 3.79 -2.71 12.21
CA ASN A 70 4.18 -4.05 12.65
C ASN A 70 2.98 -5.01 12.72
N PHE A 71 2.11 -4.92 11.72
CA PHE A 71 0.85 -5.66 11.59
C PHE A 71 1.03 -7.02 10.90
N LEU A 72 1.90 -7.12 9.89
CA LEU A 72 2.07 -8.29 9.02
C LEU A 72 3.07 -9.32 9.57
N GLY A 73 3.70 -9.07 10.72
CA GLY A 73 4.61 -10.02 11.33
C GLY A 73 5.75 -10.41 10.38
N THR A 74 6.00 -11.71 10.20
CA THR A 74 7.11 -12.21 9.37
C THR A 74 6.92 -11.99 7.86
N GLU A 75 5.75 -11.57 7.42
CA GLU A 75 5.52 -11.29 6.00
C GLU A 75 6.23 -10.00 5.55
N ALA A 76 6.37 -9.01 6.43
CA ALA A 76 7.08 -7.76 6.17
C ALA A 76 8.61 -7.93 6.22
N ASP A 77 9.30 -7.36 5.23
CA ASP A 77 10.76 -7.40 5.13
C ASP A 77 11.41 -6.32 6.02
N TYR A 78 10.75 -5.17 6.15
CA TYR A 78 11.18 -4.05 6.99
C TYR A 78 10.04 -3.55 7.88
N LYS A 79 10.40 -3.05 9.06
CA LYS A 79 9.45 -2.62 10.10
C LYS A 79 9.98 -1.39 10.83
N LEU A 80 9.06 -0.54 11.29
CA LEU A 80 9.35 0.53 12.23
C LEU A 80 9.09 0.08 13.68
#